data_AF-M2X536-F1
#
_entry.id   AF-M2X536-F1
#
_cell.length_a   1.000
_cell.length_b   1.000
_cell.length_c   1.000
_cell.angle_alpha   90.00
_cell.angle_beta   90.00
_cell.angle_gamma   90.00
#
_symmetry.space_group_name_H-M   'P 1'
#
loop_
_entity.id
_entity.type
_entity.pdbx_description
1 polymer ?
#
loop_
_entity_poly.entity_id
_entity_poly.type
_entity_poly.pdbx_seq_one_letter_code
_entity_poly.pdbx_strand_id
1 'polypeptide(L)'
;MYRPSQFIGYYPEAKKYSLFSSRGWWLNRWPFLGWLETVLKLYGFLCAYYVPERTSLAPKWENVSFLLWRRIELLTCGICTLLVTLGIVDRIFYREVVSIIFIVLNNWAHWTVFLALYKGHYDRKSLLYFLAFMTLGDIVKLIFFKVHDFNIGSVAKAVLYYLTSLFVISYLLIIFLELYFNSVVSVGKHK
;
A
#
# COMPACT_ATOMS: atom_id res chain seq x y z
N MET A 1 17.45 -27.73 15.09
CA MET A 1 16.97 -26.91 13.96
C MET A 1 17.92 -25.73 13.80
N TYR A 2 18.70 -25.69 12.71
CA TYR A 2 19.68 -24.62 12.48
C TYR A 2 18.96 -23.28 12.20
N ARG A 3 19.41 -22.22 12.86
CA ARG A 3 18.83 -20.87 12.81
C ARG A 3 19.88 -19.92 12.21
N PRO A 4 19.78 -19.48 10.95
CA PRO A 4 20.76 -18.55 10.38
C PRO A 4 20.71 -17.21 11.14
N SER A 5 21.86 -16.66 11.49
CA SER A 5 21.97 -15.42 12.29
C SER A 5 21.53 -14.16 11.54
N GLN A 6 21.28 -14.24 10.23
CA GLN A 6 21.06 -13.08 9.36
C GLN A 6 19.86 -13.26 8.42
N PHE A 7 19.36 -12.14 7.88
CA PHE A 7 18.34 -12.10 6.84
C PHE A 7 18.86 -12.73 5.55
N ILE A 8 18.02 -13.50 4.86
CA ILE A 8 18.36 -14.14 3.60
C ILE A 8 17.53 -13.47 2.50
N GLY A 9 18.20 -12.68 1.67
CA GLY A 9 17.58 -11.96 0.57
C GLY A 9 17.16 -12.87 -0.59
N TYR A 10 17.79 -14.03 -0.74
CA TYR A 10 17.57 -14.95 -1.86
C TYR A 10 16.65 -16.13 -1.50
N TYR A 11 15.54 -16.27 -2.22
CA TYR A 11 14.47 -17.23 -1.91
C TYR A 11 14.91 -18.70 -1.82
N PRO A 12 15.66 -19.27 -2.78
CA PRO A 12 16.08 -20.67 -2.70
C PRO A 12 16.90 -21.01 -1.46
N GLU A 13 17.66 -20.04 -0.95
CA GLU A 13 18.42 -20.19 0.28
C GLU A 13 17.52 -20.03 1.51
N ALA A 14 16.64 -19.03 1.52
CA ALA A 14 15.78 -18.75 2.66
C ALA A 14 14.83 -19.92 2.98
N LYS A 15 14.36 -20.63 1.95
CA LYS A 15 13.53 -21.84 2.08
C LYS A 15 14.19 -22.95 2.93
N LYS A 16 15.52 -23.07 2.90
CA LYS A 16 16.28 -24.09 3.65
C LYS A 16 16.18 -23.89 5.17
N TYR A 17 15.79 -22.70 5.62
CA TYR A 17 15.81 -22.29 7.02
C TYR A 17 14.42 -21.93 7.58
N SER A 18 13.37 -22.31 6.85
CA SER A 18 11.96 -22.12 7.24
C SER A 18 11.63 -22.82 8.56
N LEU A 19 10.94 -22.12 9.47
CA LEU A 19 10.39 -22.70 10.70
C LEU A 19 9.22 -23.67 10.43
N PHE A 20 8.60 -23.61 9.25
CA PHE A 20 7.44 -24.42 8.85
C PHE A 20 7.55 -24.87 7.39
N SER A 21 8.48 -25.77 7.03
CA SER A 21 8.63 -26.24 5.64
C SER A 21 7.63 -27.35 5.26
N SER A 22 6.34 -27.20 5.60
CA SER A 22 5.31 -28.10 5.07
C SER A 22 4.79 -27.57 3.73
N ARG A 23 4.79 -28.40 2.68
CA ARG A 23 4.26 -28.09 1.33
C ARG A 23 4.85 -26.84 0.63
N GLY A 24 6.03 -26.39 1.05
CA GLY A 24 6.78 -25.32 0.40
C GLY A 24 6.40 -23.89 0.80
N TRP A 25 5.55 -23.72 1.82
CA TRP A 25 5.40 -22.44 2.51
C TRP A 25 6.55 -22.21 3.49
N TRP A 26 6.88 -20.95 3.77
CA TRP A 26 7.97 -20.62 4.66
C TRP A 26 7.82 -19.26 5.36
N LEU A 27 8.64 -19.04 6.39
CA LEU A 27 8.67 -17.81 7.17
C LEU A 27 10.08 -17.20 7.10
N ASN A 28 10.20 -15.94 6.67
CA ASN A 28 11.49 -15.25 6.61
C ASN A 28 11.84 -14.56 7.94
N ARG A 29 13.13 -14.27 8.16
CA ARG A 29 13.64 -13.46 9.28
C ARG A 29 13.74 -12.00 8.89
N TRP A 30 12.65 -11.26 9.00
CA TRP A 30 12.62 -9.86 8.58
C TRP A 30 13.53 -9.02 9.49
N PRO A 31 14.43 -8.19 8.93
CA PRO A 31 15.21 -7.25 9.72
C PRO A 31 14.32 -6.12 10.22
N PHE A 32 14.84 -5.27 11.11
CA PHE A 32 14.10 -4.18 11.74
C PHE A 32 13.34 -3.31 10.72
N LEU A 33 13.98 -2.91 9.60
CA LEU A 33 13.33 -2.10 8.57
C LEU A 33 12.14 -2.81 7.90
N GLY A 34 12.19 -4.14 7.75
CA GLY A 34 11.06 -4.91 7.23
C GLY A 34 9.88 -4.87 8.20
N TRP A 35 10.13 -5.07 9.49
CA TRP A 35 9.07 -4.94 10.51
C TRP A 35 8.53 -3.52 10.61
N LEU A 36 9.38 -2.51 10.49
CA LEU A 36 8.97 -1.11 10.51
C LEU A 36 8.04 -0.78 9.33
N GLU A 37 8.36 -1.22 8.11
CA GLU A 37 7.44 -1.13 6.96
C GLU A 37 6.09 -1.77 7.33
N THR A 38 6.11 -3.00 7.83
CA THR A 38 4.89 -3.75 8.15
C THR A 38 4.02 -3.00 9.16
N VAL A 39 4.59 -2.54 10.26
CA VAL A 39 3.86 -1.83 11.32
C VAL A 39 3.23 -0.54 10.78
N LEU A 40 3.99 0.25 10.01
CA LEU A 40 3.47 1.47 9.40
C LEU A 40 2.27 1.17 8.49
N LYS A 41 2.36 0.15 7.64
CA LYS A 41 1.25 -0.21 6.75
C LYS A 41 0.06 -0.82 7.50
N LEU A 42 0.28 -1.54 8.59
CA LEU A 42 -0.81 -2.01 9.46
C LEU A 42 -1.62 -0.84 10.01
N TYR A 43 -0.98 0.25 10.46
CA TYR A 43 -1.70 1.47 10.82
C TYR A 43 -2.47 2.05 9.64
N GLY A 44 -1.87 2.05 8.45
CA GLY A 44 -2.58 2.38 7.20
C GLY A 44 -3.84 1.53 7.03
N PHE A 45 -3.75 0.21 7.15
CA PHE A 45 -4.90 -0.69 6.98
C PHE A 45 -6.02 -0.40 8.00
N LEU A 46 -5.65 -0.07 9.24
CA LEU A 46 -6.62 0.35 10.26
C LEU A 46 -7.31 1.66 9.84
N CYS A 47 -6.58 2.64 9.29
CA CYS A 47 -7.19 3.86 8.76
C CYS A 47 -8.13 3.56 7.59
N ALA A 48 -7.78 2.65 6.68
CA ALA A 48 -8.61 2.28 5.53
C ALA A 48 -10.00 1.80 5.95
N TYR A 49 -10.12 1.08 7.08
CA TYR A 49 -11.41 0.64 7.63
C TYR A 49 -12.37 1.81 7.91
N TYR A 50 -11.84 2.96 8.32
CA TYR A 50 -12.61 4.16 8.66
C TYR A 50 -12.80 5.12 7.49
N VAL A 51 -12.18 4.83 6.33
CA VAL A 51 -12.32 5.68 5.14
C VAL A 51 -13.76 5.73 4.64
N PRO A 52 -14.52 4.64 4.46
CA PRO A 52 -15.91 4.75 4.01
C PRO A 52 -16.78 5.50 5.03
N GLU A 53 -17.48 6.54 4.57
CA GLU A 53 -18.50 7.20 5.40
C GLU A 53 -19.72 6.29 5.56
N ARG A 54 -20.16 6.07 6.81
CA ARG A 54 -21.27 5.16 7.11
C ARG A 54 -22.66 5.73 6.79
N THR A 55 -22.77 7.02 6.48
CA THR A 55 -24.04 7.76 6.57
C THR A 55 -24.63 8.23 5.24
N SER A 56 -24.06 7.88 4.08
CA SER A 56 -24.60 8.32 2.78
C SER A 56 -24.63 7.20 1.74
N LEU A 57 -25.83 6.95 1.19
CA LEU A 57 -26.08 5.96 0.13
C LEU A 57 -26.20 6.58 -1.27
N ALA A 58 -26.23 7.92 -1.39
CA ALA A 58 -26.51 8.61 -2.65
C ALA A 58 -25.28 9.36 -3.19
N PRO A 59 -24.70 8.95 -4.34
CA PRO A 59 -23.51 9.58 -4.91
C PRO A 59 -23.74 11.07 -5.21
N LYS A 60 -22.96 11.97 -4.58
CA LYS A 60 -23.02 13.41 -4.84
C LYS A 60 -21.99 13.81 -5.91
N TRP A 61 -22.28 13.52 -7.18
CA TRP A 61 -21.42 13.92 -8.32
C TRP A 61 -21.75 15.31 -8.88
N GLU A 62 -22.32 16.20 -8.07
CA GLU A 62 -23.03 17.39 -8.56
C GLU A 62 -22.14 18.58 -8.98
N ASN A 63 -20.80 18.48 -8.90
CA ASN A 63 -19.91 19.62 -9.20
C ASN A 63 -18.87 19.33 -10.31
N VAL A 64 -18.96 20.07 -11.43
CA VAL A 64 -18.23 19.80 -12.69
C VAL A 64 -16.73 20.11 -12.62
N SER A 65 -16.30 21.11 -11.85
CA SER A 65 -14.86 21.40 -11.62
C SER A 65 -14.22 20.41 -10.64
N PHE A 66 -15.01 19.84 -9.74
CA PHE A 66 -14.60 18.77 -8.83
C PHE A 66 -14.41 17.44 -9.56
N LEU A 67 -15.12 17.23 -10.67
CA LEU A 67 -15.11 15.99 -11.44
C LEU A 67 -13.75 15.64 -12.05
N LEU A 68 -12.93 16.60 -12.51
CA LEU A 68 -11.63 16.28 -13.13
C LEU A 68 -10.62 15.76 -12.10
N TRP A 69 -10.44 16.45 -10.98
CA TRP A 69 -9.48 16.07 -9.94
C TRP A 69 -9.87 14.76 -9.27
N ARG A 70 -11.16 14.57 -9.00
CA ARG A 70 -11.70 13.30 -8.52
C ARG A 70 -11.42 12.14 -9.48
N ARG A 71 -11.50 12.36 -10.80
CA ARG A 71 -11.14 11.34 -11.78
C ARG A 71 -9.65 11.01 -11.71
N ILE A 72 -8.78 11.99 -11.51
CA ILE A 72 -7.33 11.75 -11.35
C ILE A 72 -7.08 10.94 -10.07
N GLU A 73 -7.62 11.35 -8.92
CA GLU A 73 -7.49 10.60 -7.66
C GLU A 73 -8.00 9.17 -7.78
N LEU A 74 -9.19 9.00 -8.35
CA LEU A 74 -9.82 7.69 -8.57
C LEU A 74 -8.98 6.83 -9.52
N LEU A 75 -8.48 7.40 -10.62
CA LEU A 75 -7.63 6.68 -11.58
C LEU A 75 -6.30 6.26 -10.93
N THR A 76 -5.64 7.19 -10.24
CA THR A 76 -4.38 6.92 -9.53
C THR A 76 -4.57 5.85 -8.45
N CYS A 77 -5.61 5.96 -7.63
CA CYS A 77 -5.95 4.96 -6.62
C CYS A 77 -6.32 3.61 -7.25
N GLY A 78 -7.07 3.62 -8.37
CA GLY A 78 -7.43 2.43 -9.13
C GLY A 78 -6.21 1.69 -9.67
N ILE A 79 -5.27 2.41 -10.28
CA ILE A 79 -3.99 1.84 -10.75
C ILE A 79 -3.22 1.22 -9.59
N CYS A 80 -3.07 1.93 -8.47
CA CYS A 80 -2.41 1.39 -7.27
C CYS A 80 -3.10 0.10 -6.78
N THR A 81 -4.42 0.10 -6.71
CA THR A 81 -5.23 -1.04 -6.26
C THR A 81 -5.05 -2.26 -7.16
N LEU A 82 -5.03 -2.05 -8.48
CA LEU A 82 -4.78 -3.12 -9.45
C LEU A 82 -3.35 -3.67 -9.34
N LEU A 83 -2.34 -2.81 -9.19
CA LEU A 83 -0.95 -3.24 -8.99
C LEU A 83 -0.77 -4.06 -7.70
N VAL A 84 -1.42 -3.67 -6.60
CA VAL A 84 -1.42 -4.47 -5.36
C VAL A 84 -2.12 -5.80 -5.56
N THR A 85 -3.24 -5.82 -6.29
CA THR A 85 -3.96 -7.06 -6.65
C THR A 85 -3.04 -8.00 -7.42
N LEU A 86 -2.31 -7.50 -8.42
CA LEU A 86 -1.34 -8.28 -9.19
C LEU A 86 -0.19 -8.80 -8.30
N GLY A 87 0.22 -8.03 -7.30
CA GLY A 87 1.23 -8.47 -6.34
C GLY A 87 0.83 -9.70 -5.54
N ILE A 88 -0.47 -10.00 -5.38
CA ILE A 88 -0.92 -11.25 -4.73
C ILE A 88 -0.41 -12.46 -5.49
N VAL A 89 -0.44 -12.40 -6.84
CA VAL A 89 0.04 -13.50 -7.69
C VAL A 89 1.52 -13.78 -7.43
N ASP A 90 2.36 -12.74 -7.39
CA ASP A 90 3.78 -12.85 -7.02
C ASP A 90 3.95 -13.51 -5.65
N ARG A 91 3.16 -13.12 -4.65
CA ARG A 91 3.26 -13.68 -3.29
C ARG A 91 2.78 -15.12 -3.18
N ILE A 92 1.80 -15.54 -3.97
CA ILE A 92 1.39 -16.95 -4.04
C ILE A 92 2.52 -17.82 -4.59
N PHE A 93 3.26 -17.35 -5.59
CA PHE A 93 4.42 -18.08 -6.11
C PHE A 93 5.61 -18.05 -5.14
N TYR A 94 5.81 -16.94 -4.42
CA TYR A 94 6.89 -16.78 -3.45
C TYR A 94 6.69 -17.59 -2.16
N ARG A 95 5.42 -17.87 -1.79
CA ARG A 95 5.01 -18.75 -0.68
C ARG A 95 5.58 -18.37 0.69
N GLU A 96 5.80 -17.09 0.96
CA GLU A 96 6.22 -16.62 2.27
C GLU A 96 5.01 -16.13 3.08
N VAL A 97 4.82 -16.67 4.28
CA VAL A 97 3.58 -16.58 5.06
C VAL A 97 3.26 -15.15 5.48
N VAL A 98 4.25 -14.38 5.95
CA VAL A 98 4.00 -12.99 6.39
C VAL A 98 3.60 -12.13 5.20
N SER A 99 4.30 -12.27 4.09
CA SER A 99 4.11 -11.46 2.88
C SER A 99 2.77 -11.75 2.20
N ILE A 100 2.29 -13.00 2.20
CA ILE A 100 0.95 -13.32 1.64
C ILE A 100 -0.16 -12.73 2.53
N ILE A 101 -0.07 -12.86 3.85
CA ILE A 101 -1.05 -12.27 4.77
C ILE A 101 -1.05 -10.75 4.61
N PHE A 102 0.14 -10.17 4.59
CA PHE A 102 0.33 -8.74 4.44
C PHE A 102 -0.25 -8.20 3.13
N ILE A 103 0.01 -8.86 1.99
CA ILE A 103 -0.49 -8.35 0.72
C ILE A 103 -2.00 -8.51 0.56
N VAL A 104 -2.60 -9.55 1.17
CA VAL A 104 -4.06 -9.72 1.19
C VAL A 104 -4.71 -8.59 1.99
N LEU A 105 -4.19 -8.28 3.19
CA LEU A 105 -4.67 -7.15 3.98
C LEU A 105 -4.44 -5.81 3.28
N ASN A 106 -3.29 -5.64 2.65
CA ASN A 106 -2.97 -4.45 1.88
C ASN A 106 -3.95 -4.26 0.71
N ASN A 107 -4.25 -5.35 -0.02
CA ASN A 107 -5.19 -5.32 -1.13
C ASN A 107 -6.61 -4.98 -0.66
N TRP A 108 -7.05 -5.57 0.45
CA TRP A 108 -8.34 -5.23 1.07
C TRP A 108 -8.41 -3.74 1.45
N ALA A 109 -7.36 -3.19 2.05
CA ALA A 109 -7.32 -1.78 2.42
C ALA A 109 -7.42 -0.86 1.18
N HIS A 110 -6.69 -1.17 0.11
CA HIS A 110 -6.74 -0.43 -1.15
C HIS A 110 -8.11 -0.48 -1.81
N TRP A 111 -8.72 -1.67 -1.92
CA TRP A 111 -10.08 -1.80 -2.46
C TRP A 111 -11.10 -1.05 -1.62
N THR A 112 -10.96 -1.04 -0.30
CA THR A 112 -11.83 -0.28 0.61
C THR A 112 -11.76 1.22 0.30
N VAL A 113 -10.55 1.76 0.19
CA VAL A 113 -10.32 3.18 -0.15
C VAL A 113 -10.81 3.50 -1.55
N PHE A 114 -10.50 2.67 -2.54
CA PHE A 114 -10.93 2.84 -3.92
C PHE A 114 -12.46 2.89 -4.03
N LEU A 115 -13.16 1.95 -3.38
CA LEU A 115 -14.63 1.92 -3.38
C LEU A 115 -15.24 3.13 -2.66
N ALA A 116 -14.61 3.63 -1.59
CA ALA A 116 -15.05 4.83 -0.90
C ALA A 116 -14.91 6.09 -1.78
N LEU A 117 -13.76 6.22 -2.46
CA LEU A 117 -13.52 7.28 -3.44
C LEU A 117 -14.49 7.17 -4.64
N TYR A 118 -14.70 5.96 -5.16
CA TYR A 118 -15.63 5.70 -6.26
C TYR A 118 -17.08 6.06 -5.91
N LYS A 119 -17.51 5.82 -4.66
CA LYS A 119 -18.84 6.22 -4.19
C LYS A 119 -18.95 7.71 -3.91
N GLY A 120 -17.83 8.41 -3.78
CA GLY A 120 -17.78 9.82 -3.40
C GLY A 120 -18.11 10.08 -1.93
N HIS A 121 -18.04 9.06 -1.07
CA HIS A 121 -18.38 9.15 0.36
C HIS A 121 -17.25 8.57 1.20
N TYR A 122 -16.44 9.45 1.79
CA TYR A 122 -15.31 9.00 2.57
C TYR A 122 -14.85 10.05 3.60
N ASP A 123 -14.38 9.57 4.76
CA ASP A 123 -13.77 10.40 5.78
C ASP A 123 -12.38 10.82 5.32
N ARG A 124 -12.25 12.10 4.98
CA ARG A 124 -11.01 12.69 4.50
C ARG A 124 -9.85 12.52 5.47
N LYS A 125 -10.10 12.63 6.78
CA LYS A 125 -9.04 12.52 7.78
C LYS A 125 -8.44 11.11 7.77
N SER A 126 -9.29 10.09 7.74
CA SER A 126 -8.88 8.69 7.62
C SER A 126 -8.17 8.41 6.30
N LEU A 127 -8.62 9.01 5.19
CA LEU A 127 -7.94 8.89 3.89
C LEU A 127 -6.51 9.46 3.95
N LEU A 128 -6.35 10.66 4.50
CA LEU A 128 -5.03 11.29 4.64
C LEU A 128 -4.09 10.48 5.52
N TYR A 129 -4.58 9.92 6.63
CA TYR A 129 -3.77 9.03 7.46
C TYR A 129 -3.41 7.73 6.75
N PHE A 130 -4.35 7.11 6.04
CA PHE A 130 -4.06 5.94 5.20
C PHE A 130 -2.92 6.26 4.24
N LEU A 131 -3.05 7.31 3.42
CA LEU A 131 -2.04 7.68 2.44
C LEU A 131 -0.69 8.03 3.08
N ALA A 132 -0.68 8.72 4.23
CA ALA A 132 0.54 9.07 4.95
C ALA A 132 1.29 7.83 5.46
N PHE A 133 0.58 6.90 6.13
CA PHE A 133 1.18 5.66 6.62
C PHE A 133 1.67 4.76 5.48
N MET A 134 0.91 4.68 4.39
CA MET A 134 1.31 3.93 3.20
C MET A 134 2.56 4.51 2.54
N THR A 135 2.62 5.84 2.42
CA THR A 135 3.79 6.58 1.91
C THR A 135 5.02 6.34 2.78
N LEU A 136 4.90 6.49 4.10
CA LEU A 136 5.99 6.26 5.04
C LEU A 136 6.49 4.81 4.98
N GLY A 137 5.56 3.84 4.91
CA GLY A 137 5.90 2.43 4.73
C GLY A 137 6.70 2.19 3.46
N ASP A 138 6.28 2.75 2.31
CA ASP A 138 7.01 2.59 1.05
C ASP A 138 8.35 3.31 1.01
N ILE A 139 8.50 4.45 1.71
CA ILE A 139 9.82 5.09 1.90
C ILE A 139 10.74 4.17 2.72
N VAL A 140 10.26 3.60 3.83
CA VAL A 140 11.03 2.63 4.61
C VAL A 140 11.43 1.43 3.76
N LYS A 141 10.53 0.96 2.88
CA LYS A 141 10.81 -0.13 1.93
C LYS A 141 11.91 0.23 0.92
N LEU A 142 11.88 1.43 0.36
CA LEU A 142 12.94 1.91 -0.55
C LEU A 142 14.30 1.98 0.15
N ILE A 143 14.32 2.43 1.41
CA ILE A 143 15.53 2.41 2.25
C ILE A 143 15.99 0.97 2.49
N PHE A 144 15.06 0.08 2.82
CA PHE A 144 15.34 -1.34 3.01
C PHE A 144 15.99 -1.98 1.77
N PHE A 145 15.48 -1.74 0.57
CA PHE A 145 16.09 -2.23 -0.67
C PHE A 145 17.52 -1.72 -0.87
N LYS A 146 17.82 -0.52 -0.36
CA LYS A 146 19.12 0.12 -0.52
C LYS A 146 20.14 -0.50 0.43
N VAL A 147 19.72 -0.78 1.65
CA VAL A 147 20.58 -1.26 2.73
C VAL A 147 20.82 -2.78 2.68
N HIS A 148 19.82 -3.58 2.29
CA HIS A 148 19.87 -5.04 2.46
C HIS A 148 20.12 -5.86 1.19
N ASP A 149 20.56 -5.21 0.10
CA ASP A 149 20.75 -5.82 -1.24
C ASP A 149 19.66 -6.84 -1.63
N PHE A 150 18.41 -6.47 -1.36
CA PHE A 150 17.29 -7.40 -1.50
C PHE A 150 17.03 -7.73 -2.97
N ASN A 151 16.95 -9.03 -3.29
CA ASN A 151 16.73 -9.54 -4.64
C ASN A 151 15.71 -10.68 -4.63
N ILE A 152 14.55 -10.46 -5.26
CA ILE A 152 13.51 -11.49 -5.40
C ILE A 152 13.74 -12.20 -6.73
N GLY A 153 14.50 -13.31 -6.71
CA GLY A 153 14.60 -14.28 -7.80
C GLY A 153 14.45 -13.72 -9.22
N SER A 154 13.23 -13.77 -9.76
CA SER A 154 12.86 -13.42 -11.14
C SER A 154 12.58 -11.93 -11.40
N VAL A 155 12.49 -11.08 -10.38
CA VAL A 155 12.18 -9.65 -10.52
C VAL A 155 13.44 -8.83 -10.28
N ALA A 156 13.87 -8.11 -11.31
CA ALA A 156 15.02 -7.22 -11.20
C ALA A 156 14.81 -6.20 -10.08
N LYS A 157 15.83 -5.98 -9.25
CA LYS A 157 15.82 -5.00 -8.15
C LYS A 157 15.33 -3.62 -8.61
N ALA A 158 15.73 -3.18 -9.81
CA ALA A 158 15.27 -1.94 -10.42
C ALA A 158 13.73 -1.86 -10.55
N VAL A 159 13.07 -2.95 -10.94
CA VAL A 159 11.61 -3.02 -11.05
C VAL A 159 10.95 -2.84 -9.69
N LEU A 160 11.49 -3.47 -8.63
CA LEU A 160 10.99 -3.29 -7.27
C LEU A 160 11.10 -1.83 -6.81
N TYR A 161 12.21 -1.16 -7.14
CA TYR A 161 12.39 0.27 -6.87
C TYR A 161 11.38 1.13 -7.63
N TYR A 162 11.26 0.94 -8.94
CA TYR A 162 10.36 1.76 -9.76
C TYR A 162 8.90 1.61 -9.33
N LEU A 163 8.45 0.38 -9.09
CA LEU A 163 7.08 0.14 -8.63
C LEU A 163 6.84 0.78 -7.26
N THR A 164 7.75 0.61 -6.30
CA THR A 164 7.59 1.20 -4.96
C THR A 164 7.63 2.73 -5.01
N SER A 165 8.51 3.32 -5.82
CA SER A 165 8.55 4.77 -6.03
C SER A 165 7.27 5.29 -6.69
N LEU A 166 6.69 4.53 -7.63
CA LEU A 166 5.42 4.87 -8.25
C LEU A 166 4.30 4.94 -7.21
N PHE A 167 4.25 4.01 -6.24
CA PHE A 167 3.29 4.07 -5.13
C PHE A 167 3.48 5.33 -4.28
N VAL A 168 4.72 5.65 -3.88
CA VAL A 168 5.02 6.88 -3.12
C VAL A 168 4.52 8.13 -3.85
N ILE A 169 4.86 8.27 -5.14
CA ILE A 169 4.43 9.39 -5.96
C ILE A 169 2.90 9.44 -6.06
N SER A 170 2.25 8.29 -6.26
CA SER A 170 0.80 8.19 -6.38
C SER A 170 0.09 8.64 -5.11
N TYR A 171 0.57 8.23 -3.93
CA TYR A 171 -0.02 8.65 -2.66
C TYR A 171 0.21 10.14 -2.39
N LEU A 172 1.42 10.65 -2.68
CA LEU A 172 1.73 12.07 -2.53
C LEU A 172 0.86 12.94 -3.45
N LEU A 173 0.59 12.47 -4.67
CA LEU A 173 -0.34 13.13 -5.59
C LEU A 173 -1.74 13.20 -4.99
N ILE A 174 -2.29 12.10 -4.49
CA ILE A 174 -3.63 12.10 -3.87
C ILE A 174 -3.66 13.01 -2.63
N ILE A 175 -2.63 12.97 -1.78
CA ILE A 175 -2.53 13.89 -0.62
C ILE A 175 -2.55 15.35 -1.09
N PHE A 176 -1.76 15.68 -2.12
CA PHE A 176 -1.70 17.04 -2.66
C PHE A 176 -3.07 17.50 -3.17
N LEU A 177 -3.77 16.66 -3.95
CA LEU A 177 -5.09 16.97 -4.47
C LEU A 177 -6.10 17.18 -3.31
N GLU A 178 -6.08 16.30 -2.31
CA GLU A 178 -6.94 16.41 -1.13
C GLU A 178 -6.70 17.67 -0.29
N LEU A 179 -5.46 18.13 -0.17
CA LEU A 179 -5.11 19.34 0.58
C LEU A 179 -5.40 20.62 -0.21
N TYR A 180 -5.01 20.66 -1.48
CA TYR A 180 -5.12 21.84 -2.33
C TYR A 180 -6.58 22.18 -2.66
N PHE A 181 -7.40 21.22 -3.07
CA PHE A 181 -8.76 21.55 -3.54
C PHE A 181 -9.72 21.88 -2.41
N ASN A 182 -9.51 21.33 -1.22
CA ASN A 182 -10.34 21.69 -0.07
C ASN A 182 -10.08 23.11 0.43
N SER A 183 -8.83 23.62 0.32
CA SER A 183 -8.56 25.01 0.68
C SER A 183 -9.29 25.96 -0.28
N VAL A 184 -9.28 25.68 -1.58
CA VAL A 184 -9.99 26.47 -2.61
C VAL A 184 -11.50 26.48 -2.40
N VAL A 185 -12.13 25.33 -2.12
CA VAL A 185 -13.58 25.23 -1.90
C VAL A 185 -14.02 25.95 -0.62
N SER A 186 -13.21 25.88 0.45
CA SER A 186 -13.54 26.55 1.72
C SER A 186 -13.57 28.09 1.58
N VAL A 187 -12.69 28.66 0.76
CA VAL A 187 -12.63 30.12 0.51
C VAL A 187 -13.85 30.61 -0.29
N GLY A 188 -14.41 29.76 -1.15
CA GLY A 188 -15.59 30.10 -1.94
C GLY A 188 -16.92 30.16 -1.16
N LYS A 189 -17.00 29.56 0.03
CA LYS A 189 -18.22 29.56 0.86
C LYS A 189 -18.37 30.79 1.76
N HIS A 190 -17.34 31.63 1.85
CA HIS A 190 -17.32 32.84 2.67
C HIS A 190 -17.36 34.14 1.85
N LYS A 191 -17.73 34.05 0.57
CA LYS A 191 -18.06 35.19 -0.29
C LYS A 191 -19.54 35.13 -0.65
#